data_AF-A0A2M7DFC1-F1
#
_entry.id   AF-A0A2M7DFC1-F1
#
_cell.length_a   1.000
_cell.length_b   1.000
_cell.length_c   1.000
_cell.angle_alpha   90.00
_cell.angle_beta   90.00
_cell.angle_gamma   90.00
#
_symmetry.space_group_name_H-M   'P 1'
#
loop_
_entity.id
_entity.type
_entity.pdbx_description
1 polymer ?
#
loop_
_entity_poly.entity_id
_entity_poly.type
_entity_poly.pdbx_seq_one_letter_code
_entity_poly.pdbx_strand_id
1 'polypeptide(L)'
;MQKLVILTCVLFFFYSCKNKEQAEVVEGIQEIVEVPNTVLQLPDLSPEARNAIGNWQRFQEFENDLKRINQGEIRQFSRETERMAAVADSLQISIPETLNSNAVSSRMRVVNTRVKLLNEALHQKGSDSLRVWNNLIETNLAYTNLLHQINEKFEKQRIDAMAKTDENLETKKKQ
;
A
#
# COMPACT_ATOMS: atom_id res chain seq x y z
N MET A 1 64.03 1.04 -14.27
CA MET A 1 63.54 0.58 -12.94
C MET A 1 62.21 1.24 -12.63
N GLN A 2 61.18 0.86 -13.39
CA GLN A 2 59.88 1.55 -13.49
C GLN A 2 58.72 0.59 -13.17
N LYS A 3 59.02 -0.51 -12.46
CA LYS A 3 58.06 -1.53 -12.04
C LYS A 3 58.08 -1.80 -10.53
N LEU A 4 58.81 -1.01 -9.74
CA LEU A 4 58.95 -1.17 -8.28
C LEU A 4 58.36 0.02 -7.50
N VAL A 5 57.38 0.71 -8.06
CA VAL A 5 56.69 1.86 -7.41
C VAL A 5 55.17 1.63 -7.32
N ILE A 6 54.65 0.57 -7.96
CA ILE A 6 53.20 0.30 -8.02
C ILE A 6 52.73 -0.62 -6.86
N LEU A 7 53.66 -1.22 -6.10
CA LEU A 7 53.32 -2.19 -5.04
C LEU A 7 53.15 -1.58 -3.64
N THR A 8 53.30 -0.26 -3.47
CA THR A 8 53.24 0.41 -2.15
C THR A 8 52.04 1.35 -1.97
N CYS A 9 51.03 1.30 -2.84
CA CYS A 9 49.82 2.14 -2.73
C CYS A 9 48.57 1.41 -2.18
N VAL A 10 48.65 0.16 -1.74
CA VAL A 10 47.46 -0.64 -1.35
C VAL A 10 47.29 -0.82 0.18
N LEU A 11 48.14 -0.23 1.02
CA LEU A 11 48.11 -0.46 2.48
C LEU A 11 47.57 0.69 3.34
N PHE A 12 46.76 1.61 2.77
CA PHE A 12 46.19 2.74 3.54
C PHE A 12 44.66 2.73 3.73
N PHE A 13 43.99 1.57 3.69
CA PHE A 13 42.53 1.49 3.90
C PHE A 13 42.06 0.83 5.21
N PHE A 14 42.88 0.77 6.26
CA PHE A 14 42.40 0.33 7.58
C PHE A 14 42.72 1.31 8.69
N TYR A 15 42.25 2.55 8.56
CA TYR A 15 41.87 3.34 9.75
C TYR A 15 40.43 2.99 10.12
N SER A 16 40.29 1.90 10.87
CA SER A 16 39.05 1.55 11.57
C SER A 16 38.88 2.51 12.73
N CYS A 17 37.86 3.36 12.66
CA CYS A 17 37.50 4.30 13.71
C CYS A 17 37.02 3.52 14.95
N LYS A 18 37.82 3.53 16.01
CA LYS A 18 37.48 2.93 17.30
C LYS A 18 36.80 3.98 18.18
N ASN A 19 35.55 4.30 17.88
CA ASN A 19 34.68 4.96 18.86
C ASN A 19 33.90 3.89 19.62
N LYS A 20 34.26 3.72 20.90
CA LYS A 20 33.41 3.04 21.87
C LYS A 20 32.34 4.06 22.29
N GLU A 21 31.22 4.09 21.60
CA GLU A 21 30.01 4.63 22.19
C GLU A 21 29.37 3.53 23.04
N GLN A 22 29.32 3.79 24.33
CA GLN A 22 28.48 3.04 25.26
C GLN A 22 27.04 3.23 24.81
N ALA A 23 26.40 2.14 24.39
CA ALA A 23 24.97 2.11 24.17
C ALA A 23 24.29 2.28 25.53
N GLU A 24 23.91 3.51 25.85
CA GLU A 24 22.99 3.78 26.93
C GLU A 24 21.61 3.24 26.50
N VAL A 25 21.09 2.30 27.29
CA VAL A 25 19.73 1.78 27.13
C VAL A 25 18.78 2.90 27.53
N VAL A 26 18.33 3.69 26.55
CA VAL A 26 17.21 4.60 26.73
C VAL A 26 15.95 3.76 26.78
N GLU A 27 15.46 3.53 27.99
CA GLU A 27 14.15 2.96 28.28
C GLU A 27 13.09 3.87 27.67
N GLY A 28 12.26 3.27 26.80
CA GLY A 28 11.38 3.98 25.89
C GLY A 28 10.22 4.67 26.58
N ILE A 29 10.09 5.97 26.31
CA ILE A 29 8.78 6.61 26.34
C ILE A 29 8.23 6.48 24.92
N GLN A 30 7.40 5.45 24.70
CA GLN A 30 6.51 5.45 23.55
C GLN A 30 5.54 6.61 23.77
N GLU A 31 5.83 7.74 23.14
CA GLU A 31 4.87 8.82 22.98
C GLU A 31 3.55 8.18 22.53
N ILE A 32 2.41 8.51 23.13
CA ILE A 32 1.12 7.98 22.67
C ILE A 32 0.66 8.92 21.56
N VAL A 33 0.49 8.41 20.34
CA VAL A 33 -0.13 9.20 19.26
C VAL A 33 -1.59 8.93 19.38
N GLU A 34 -2.29 9.89 19.98
CA GLU A 34 -3.71 10.02 19.76
C GLU A 34 -3.90 10.35 18.28
N VAL A 35 -4.39 9.36 17.55
CA VAL A 35 -4.90 9.51 16.20
C VAL A 35 -6.05 10.52 16.27
N PRO A 36 -5.97 11.70 15.61
CA PRO A 36 -7.14 12.53 15.44
C PRO A 36 -8.23 11.66 14.83
N ASN A 37 -9.42 11.65 15.45
CA ASN A 37 -10.60 10.88 15.02
C ASN A 37 -11.03 11.34 13.61
N THR A 38 -10.23 10.97 12.62
CA THR A 38 -10.45 11.26 11.22
C THR A 38 -11.13 10.02 10.72
N VAL A 39 -12.45 9.99 10.86
CA VAL A 39 -13.28 8.89 10.36
C VAL A 39 -12.95 8.73 8.89
N LEU A 40 -12.24 7.67 8.54
CA LEU A 40 -11.92 7.34 7.17
C LEU A 40 -13.24 7.11 6.42
N GLN A 41 -13.63 8.06 5.58
CA GLN A 41 -14.77 7.89 4.69
C GLN A 41 -14.29 7.19 3.43
N LEU A 42 -14.41 5.86 3.42
CA LEU A 42 -14.18 5.06 2.23
C LEU A 42 -15.36 5.23 1.27
N PRO A 43 -15.12 5.36 -0.05
CA PRO A 43 -16.19 5.38 -1.03
C PRO A 43 -16.94 4.05 -1.05
N ASP A 44 -18.25 4.12 -1.21
CA ASP A 44 -19.07 2.93 -1.41
C ASP A 44 -18.76 2.28 -2.77
N LEU A 45 -18.61 0.96 -2.76
CA LEU A 45 -18.49 0.17 -3.98
C LEU A 45 -19.86 0.01 -4.66
N SER A 46 -19.91 -0.03 -5.99
CA SER A 46 -21.14 -0.38 -6.70
C SER A 46 -21.57 -1.83 -6.38
N PRO A 47 -22.84 -2.23 -6.63
CA PRO A 47 -23.27 -3.62 -6.44
C PRO A 47 -22.42 -4.64 -7.21
N GLU A 48 -22.04 -4.33 -8.45
CA GLU A 48 -21.20 -5.16 -9.31
C GLU A 48 -19.78 -5.24 -8.77
N ALA A 49 -19.22 -4.11 -8.33
CA ALA A 49 -17.93 -4.06 -7.69
C ALA A 49 -17.90 -4.90 -6.40
N ARG A 50 -18.91 -4.75 -5.54
CA ARG A 50 -19.10 -5.57 -4.33
C ARG A 50 -19.14 -7.06 -4.65
N ASN A 51 -19.88 -7.45 -5.68
CA ASN A 51 -19.94 -8.86 -6.10
C ASN A 51 -18.56 -9.36 -6.54
N ALA A 52 -17.86 -8.59 -7.38
CA ALA A 52 -16.54 -8.97 -7.89
C ALA A 52 -15.48 -9.10 -6.79
N ILE A 53 -15.52 -8.25 -5.75
CA ILE A 53 -14.61 -8.35 -4.61
C ILE A 53 -15.06 -9.37 -3.55
N GLY A 54 -16.32 -9.83 -3.58
CA GLY A 54 -16.90 -10.67 -2.54
C GLY A 54 -16.18 -12.00 -2.34
N ASN A 55 -15.63 -12.56 -3.43
CA ASN A 55 -14.83 -13.80 -3.39
C ASN A 55 -13.33 -13.55 -3.23
N TRP A 56 -12.89 -12.29 -3.15
CA TRP A 56 -11.49 -11.93 -3.04
C TRP A 56 -11.08 -11.83 -1.57
N GLN A 57 -10.94 -12.98 -0.91
CA GLN A 57 -10.71 -13.08 0.53
C GLN A 57 -9.56 -12.20 1.04
N ARG A 58 -8.41 -12.20 0.35
CA ARG A 58 -7.25 -11.38 0.74
C ARG A 58 -7.57 -9.88 0.77
N PHE A 59 -8.44 -9.42 -0.13
CA PHE A 59 -8.89 -8.03 -0.13
C PHE A 59 -9.74 -7.71 1.09
N GLN A 60 -10.62 -8.63 1.49
CA GLN A 60 -11.42 -8.50 2.71
C GLN A 60 -10.54 -8.47 3.96
N GLU A 61 -9.53 -9.34 4.04
CA GLU A 61 -8.55 -9.37 5.14
C GLU A 61 -7.80 -8.03 5.25
N PHE A 62 -7.30 -7.53 4.11
CA PHE A 62 -6.62 -6.25 4.02
C PHE A 62 -7.51 -5.08 4.47
N GLU A 63 -8.76 -5.03 3.97
CA GLU A 63 -9.70 -3.97 4.34
C GLU A 63 -10.00 -3.99 5.85
N ASN A 64 -10.15 -5.18 6.44
CA ASN A 64 -10.39 -5.33 7.86
C ASN A 64 -9.21 -4.87 8.71
N ASP A 65 -7.97 -5.19 8.31
CA ASP A 65 -6.76 -4.67 8.99
C ASP A 65 -6.70 -3.14 8.88
N LEU A 66 -6.94 -2.57 7.69
CA LEU A 66 -6.93 -1.13 7.50
C LEU A 66 -8.02 -0.43 8.33
N LYS A 67 -9.24 -0.99 8.39
CA LYS A 67 -10.33 -0.47 9.22
C LYS A 67 -9.97 -0.49 10.70
N ARG A 68 -9.36 -1.56 11.20
CA ARG A 68 -8.89 -1.65 12.60
C ARG A 68 -7.86 -0.58 12.92
N ILE A 69 -6.86 -0.41 12.06
CA ILE A 69 -5.82 0.62 12.25
C ILE A 69 -6.43 2.02 12.34
N ASN A 70 -7.43 2.31 11.51
CA ASN A 70 -8.10 3.63 11.48
C ASN A 70 -9.05 3.87 12.67
N GLN A 71 -9.40 2.84 13.43
CA GLN A 71 -10.33 2.94 14.57
C GLN A 71 -9.64 2.92 15.93
N GLY A 72 -8.32 2.74 15.99
CA GLY A 72 -7.58 2.73 17.25
C GLY A 72 -6.28 3.52 17.20
N GLU A 73 -5.45 3.33 18.23
CA GLU A 73 -4.13 3.94 18.28
C GLU A 73 -3.15 3.21 17.36
N ILE A 74 -2.69 3.89 16.31
CA ILE A 74 -1.87 3.31 15.25
C ILE A 74 -0.63 2.52 15.74
N ARG A 75 -0.02 2.96 16.85
CA ARG A 75 1.16 2.30 17.44
C ARG A 75 0.87 0.92 18.05
N GLN A 76 -0.39 0.63 18.37
CA GLN A 76 -0.80 -0.68 18.87
C GLN A 76 -0.95 -1.71 17.74
N PHE A 77 -0.87 -1.28 16.48
CA PHE A 77 -1.19 -2.10 15.31
C PHE A 77 0.03 -2.52 14.46
N SER A 78 1.22 -2.60 15.08
CA SER A 78 2.43 -3.08 14.38
C SER A 78 2.19 -4.45 13.72
N ARG A 79 1.54 -5.39 14.41
CA ARG A 79 1.18 -6.71 13.86
C ARG A 79 0.23 -6.65 12.67
N GLU A 80 -0.76 -5.76 12.68
CA GLU A 80 -1.68 -5.55 11.56
C GLU A 80 -0.93 -5.02 10.36
N THR A 81 -0.02 -4.06 10.54
CA THR A 81 0.78 -3.51 9.44
C THR A 81 1.78 -4.51 8.86
N GLU A 82 2.34 -5.40 9.68
CA GLU A 82 3.17 -6.53 9.21
C GLU A 82 2.34 -7.49 8.35
N ARG A 83 1.14 -7.87 8.83
CA ARG A 83 0.23 -8.72 8.06
C ARG A 83 -0.17 -8.06 6.75
N MET A 84 -0.58 -6.80 6.77
CA MET A 84 -0.93 -6.04 5.57
C MET A 84 0.22 -5.99 4.57
N ALA A 85 1.44 -5.71 5.02
CA ALA A 85 2.62 -5.69 4.17
C ALA A 85 2.94 -7.08 3.58
N ALA A 86 2.76 -8.15 4.36
CA ALA A 86 2.95 -9.53 3.89
C ALA A 86 1.89 -9.96 2.86
N VAL A 87 0.62 -9.57 3.06
CA VAL A 87 -0.47 -9.92 2.13
C VAL A 87 -0.53 -9.01 0.91
N ALA A 88 0.09 -7.82 0.93
CA ALA A 88 0.03 -6.85 -0.16
C ALA A 88 0.62 -7.37 -1.48
N ASP A 89 1.69 -8.16 -1.43
CA ASP A 89 2.24 -8.81 -2.63
C ASP A 89 1.28 -9.90 -3.15
N SER A 90 0.64 -10.62 -2.22
CA SER A 90 -0.37 -11.63 -2.55
C SER A 90 -1.64 -11.02 -3.17
N LEU A 91 -2.03 -9.80 -2.78
CA LEU A 91 -3.14 -9.06 -3.38
C LEU A 91 -2.87 -8.79 -4.86
N GLN A 92 -1.66 -8.35 -5.21
CA GLN A 92 -1.33 -8.02 -6.60
C GLN A 92 -1.42 -9.23 -7.54
N ILE A 93 -1.07 -10.43 -7.07
CA ILE A 93 -1.12 -11.65 -7.88
C ILE A 93 -2.49 -12.34 -7.88
N SER A 94 -3.38 -11.97 -6.97
CA SER A 94 -4.70 -12.59 -6.79
C SER A 94 -5.86 -11.71 -7.24
N ILE A 95 -5.60 -10.65 -8.01
CA ILE A 95 -6.64 -9.79 -8.57
C ILE A 95 -7.60 -10.66 -9.41
N PRO A 96 -8.91 -10.68 -9.11
CA PRO A 96 -9.89 -11.43 -9.88
C PRO A 96 -9.87 -11.03 -11.36
N GLU A 97 -10.10 -11.98 -12.26
CA GLU A 97 -10.13 -11.72 -13.71
C GLU A 97 -11.13 -10.63 -14.09
N THR A 98 -12.28 -10.62 -13.41
CA THR A 98 -13.33 -9.59 -13.55
C THR A 98 -12.85 -8.18 -13.21
N LEU A 99 -11.77 -8.05 -12.42
CA LEU A 99 -11.14 -6.79 -12.01
C LEU A 99 -9.81 -6.53 -12.73
N ASN A 100 -9.20 -7.56 -13.31
CA ASN A 100 -7.88 -7.50 -13.90
C ASN A 100 -7.85 -6.48 -15.05
N SER A 101 -7.19 -5.35 -14.79
CA SER A 101 -6.96 -4.28 -15.76
C SER A 101 -5.71 -3.52 -15.35
N ASN A 102 -5.07 -2.86 -16.32
CA ASN A 102 -3.87 -2.06 -16.05
C ASN A 102 -4.14 -0.97 -15.00
N ALA A 103 -5.32 -0.37 -15.02
CA ALA A 103 -5.71 0.68 -14.09
C ALA A 103 -5.82 0.14 -12.65
N VAL A 104 -6.57 -0.95 -12.45
CA VAL A 104 -6.70 -1.60 -11.13
C VAL A 104 -5.36 -2.12 -10.63
N SER A 105 -4.58 -2.79 -11.50
CA SER A 105 -3.25 -3.31 -11.16
C SER A 105 -2.27 -2.19 -10.75
N SER A 106 -2.32 -1.05 -11.43
CA SER A 106 -1.49 0.13 -11.09
C SER A 106 -1.86 0.69 -9.72
N ARG A 107 -3.15 0.88 -9.42
CA ARG A 107 -3.60 1.36 -8.10
C ARG A 107 -3.28 0.36 -6.99
N MET A 108 -3.39 -0.94 -7.26
CA MET A 108 -2.98 -1.97 -6.31
C MET A 108 -1.47 -1.89 -5.98
N ARG A 109 -0.61 -1.62 -6.97
CA ARG A 109 0.82 -1.38 -6.71
C ARG A 109 1.06 -0.18 -5.79
N VAL A 110 0.30 0.91 -5.98
CA VAL A 110 0.40 2.09 -5.10
C VAL A 110 -0.01 1.72 -3.67
N VAL A 111 -1.11 0.99 -3.48
CA VAL A 111 -1.53 0.49 -2.18
C VAL A 111 -0.43 -0.36 -1.53
N ASN A 112 0.14 -1.31 -2.27
CA ASN A 112 1.23 -2.15 -1.79
C ASN A 112 2.42 -1.32 -1.28
N THR A 113 2.90 -0.36 -2.08
CA THR A 113 3.98 0.52 -1.68
C THR A 113 3.64 1.32 -0.42
N ARG A 114 2.44 1.91 -0.33
CA ARG A 114 2.06 2.73 0.83
C ARG A 114 1.98 1.92 2.12
N VAL A 115 1.46 0.71 2.04
CA VAL A 115 1.38 -0.21 3.18
C VAL A 115 2.77 -0.62 3.67
N LYS A 116 3.70 -0.90 2.75
CA LYS A 116 5.09 -1.21 3.09
C LYS A 116 5.79 -0.02 3.77
N LEU A 117 5.55 1.20 3.28
CA LEU A 117 6.08 2.42 3.91
C LEU A 117 5.46 2.68 5.29
N LEU A 118 4.17 2.43 5.47
CA LEU A 118 3.51 2.50 6.78
C LEU A 118 4.11 1.48 7.76
N ASN A 119 4.30 0.25 7.30
CA ASN A 119 4.94 -0.79 8.10
C ASN A 119 6.37 -0.40 8.49
N GLU A 120 7.18 0.07 7.54
CA GLU A 120 8.53 0.58 7.83
C GLU A 120 8.51 1.73 8.84
N ALA A 121 7.57 2.67 8.67
CA ALA A 121 7.44 3.81 9.56
C ALA A 121 7.15 3.38 11.00
N LEU A 122 6.27 2.39 11.20
CA LEU A 122 5.92 1.88 12.53
C LEU A 122 7.03 1.09 13.22
N HIS A 123 7.82 0.33 12.46
CA HIS A 123 8.85 -0.56 13.02
C HIS A 123 10.21 0.12 13.20
N GLN A 124 10.42 1.30 12.61
CA GLN A 124 11.65 2.04 12.81
C GLN A 124 11.74 2.58 14.25
N LYS A 125 12.83 2.21 14.94
CA LYS A 125 13.13 2.70 16.29
C LYS A 125 13.22 4.23 16.30
N GLY A 126 12.52 4.87 17.23
CA GLY A 126 12.48 6.32 17.34
C GLY A 126 11.72 7.02 16.20
N SER A 127 10.85 6.30 15.46
CA SER A 127 10.06 6.93 14.41
C SER A 127 9.17 8.02 14.98
N ASP A 128 9.20 9.17 14.31
CA ASP A 128 8.30 10.28 14.57
C ASP A 128 6.84 9.87 14.37
N SER A 129 6.06 10.16 15.39
CA SER A 129 4.60 10.19 15.45
C SER A 129 3.93 10.76 14.19
N LEU A 130 4.40 11.91 13.73
CA LEU A 130 3.86 12.57 12.55
C LEU A 130 4.16 11.77 11.27
N ARG A 131 5.30 11.10 11.21
CA ARG A 131 5.67 10.25 10.06
C ARG A 131 4.77 9.04 9.94
N VAL A 132 4.49 8.37 11.06
CA VAL A 132 3.55 7.23 11.10
C VAL A 132 2.16 7.69 10.65
N TRP A 133 1.71 8.82 11.18
CA TRP A 133 0.42 9.43 10.82
C TRP A 133 0.30 9.74 9.32
N ASN A 134 1.30 10.40 8.75
CA ASN A 134 1.30 10.75 7.32
C ASN A 134 1.29 9.49 6.44
N ASN A 135 2.00 8.43 6.82
CA ASN A 135 1.96 7.18 6.06
C ASN A 135 0.58 6.49 6.13
N LEU A 136 -0.15 6.62 7.24
CA LEU A 136 -1.52 6.13 7.34
C LEU A 136 -2.46 6.91 6.40
N ILE A 137 -2.37 8.24 6.40
CA ILE A 137 -3.15 9.10 5.48
C ILE A 137 -2.90 8.70 4.02
N GLU A 138 -1.63 8.54 3.64
CA GLU A 138 -1.26 8.16 2.28
C GLU A 138 -1.73 6.74 1.92
N THR A 139 -1.72 5.80 2.87
CA THR A 139 -2.26 4.45 2.70
C THR A 139 -3.77 4.48 2.47
N ASN A 140 -4.49 5.25 3.28
CA ASN A 140 -5.93 5.46 3.14
C ASN A 140 -6.29 6.09 1.79
N LEU A 141 -5.56 7.13 1.38
CA LEU A 141 -5.77 7.77 0.08
C LEU A 141 -5.52 6.80 -1.08
N ALA A 142 -4.45 6.01 -1.01
CA ALA A 142 -4.18 4.98 -2.02
C ALA A 142 -5.30 3.94 -2.10
N TYR A 143 -5.82 3.50 -0.95
CA TYR A 143 -6.93 2.55 -0.90
C TYR A 143 -8.23 3.13 -1.45
N THR A 144 -8.59 4.37 -1.07
CA THR A 144 -9.73 5.10 -1.66
C THR A 144 -9.63 5.20 -3.18
N ASN A 145 -8.44 5.53 -3.71
CA ASN A 145 -8.23 5.59 -5.15
C ASN A 145 -8.38 4.22 -5.84
N LEU A 146 -8.01 3.12 -5.17
CA LEU A 146 -8.26 1.77 -5.67
C LEU A 146 -9.77 1.48 -5.75
N LEU A 147 -10.54 1.82 -4.71
CA LEU A 147 -11.99 1.63 -4.69
C LEU A 147 -12.70 2.41 -5.81
N HIS A 148 -12.31 3.67 -6.02
CA HIS A 148 -12.78 4.47 -7.16
C HIS A 148 -12.47 3.78 -8.49
N GLN A 149 -11.23 3.31 -8.68
CA GLN A 149 -10.83 2.66 -9.92
C GLN A 149 -11.59 1.35 -10.18
N ILE A 150 -11.93 0.62 -9.13
CA ILE A 150 -12.77 -0.59 -9.21
C ILE A 150 -14.17 -0.20 -9.69
N ASN A 151 -14.81 0.81 -9.09
CA ASN A 151 -16.13 1.28 -9.50
C ASN A 151 -16.14 1.76 -10.96
N GLU A 152 -15.17 2.57 -11.35
CA GLU A 152 -15.03 3.09 -12.72
C GLU A 152 -14.96 1.97 -13.76
N LYS A 153 -14.33 0.84 -13.43
CA LYS A 153 -14.23 -0.29 -14.36
C LYS A 153 -15.60 -0.85 -14.71
N PHE A 154 -16.48 -1.04 -13.73
CA PHE A 154 -17.83 -1.56 -13.97
C PHE A 154 -18.73 -0.53 -14.63
N GLU A 155 -18.59 0.74 -14.27
CA GLU A 155 -19.33 1.81 -14.91
C GLU A 155 -19.00 1.91 -16.40
N LYS A 156 -17.71 1.82 -16.75
CA LYS A 156 -17.28 1.78 -18.16
C LYS A 156 -17.83 0.55 -18.88
N GLN A 157 -17.78 -0.63 -18.27
CA GLN A 157 -18.34 -1.85 -18.87
C GLN A 157 -19.84 -1.72 -19.17
N ARG A 158 -20.60 -1.08 -18.26
CA ARG A 158 -22.02 -0.81 -18.45
C ARG A 158 -22.27 0.12 -19.63
N ILE A 159 -21.51 1.21 -19.73
CA ILE A 159 -21.61 2.16 -20.85
C ILE A 159 -21.26 1.48 -22.18
N ASP A 160 -20.18 0.70 -22.23
CA ASP A 160 -19.76 -0.03 -23.43
C ASP A 160 -20.80 -1.07 -23.87
N ALA A 161 -21.49 -1.72 -22.93
CA ALA A 161 -22.55 -2.68 -23.22
C ALA A 161 -23.81 -2.00 -23.79
N MET A 162 -24.17 -0.82 -23.28
CA MET A 162 -25.27 -0.01 -23.81
C MET A 162 -24.99 0.45 -25.24
N ALA A 163 -23.79 1.00 -25.49
CA ALA A 163 -23.41 1.46 -26.82
C ALA A 163 -23.46 0.34 -27.89
N LYS A 164 -22.98 -0.86 -27.55
CA LYS A 164 -23.07 -2.04 -28.44
C LYS A 164 -24.51 -2.46 -28.69
N THR A 165 -25.39 -2.33 -27.69
CA THR A 165 -26.80 -2.67 -27.84
C THR A 165 -27.49 -1.71 -28.81
N ASP A 166 -27.21 -0.41 -28.71
CA ASP A 166 -27.77 0.61 -29.59
C ASP A 166 -27.30 0.43 -31.04
N GLU A 167 -26.00 0.17 -31.27
CA GLU A 167 -25.45 -0.13 -32.60
C GLU A 167 -26.12 -1.36 -33.26
N ASN A 168 -26.33 -2.42 -32.48
CA ASN A 168 -27.02 -3.64 -32.95
C ASN A 168 -28.49 -3.39 -33.29
N LEU A 169 -29.16 -2.45 -32.62
CA LEU A 169 -30.55 -2.09 -32.93
C LEU A 169 -30.63 -1.22 -34.19
N GLU A 170 -29.70 -0.31 -34.40
CA GLU A 170 -29.66 0.52 -35.61
C GLU A 170 -29.33 -0.29 -36.87
N THR A 171 -28.39 -1.23 -36.79
CA THR A 171 -28.05 -2.11 -37.91
C THR A 171 -29.22 -2.99 -38.33
N LYS A 172 -30.00 -3.52 -37.38
CA LYS A 172 -31.23 -4.28 -37.67
C LYS A 172 -32.35 -3.45 -38.30
N LYS A 173 -32.45 -2.15 -37.99
CA LYS A 173 -33.44 -1.25 -38.62
C LYS A 173 -33.10 -0.89 -40.07
N LYS A 174 -31.84 -1.07 -40.47
CA LYS A 174 -31.34 -0.77 -41.83
C LYS A 174 -31.37 -2.00 -42.76
N GLN A 175 -31.73 -3.17 -42.25
CA GLN A 175 -31.95 -4.42 -43.01
C GLN A 175 -33.45 -4.65 -43.22
#